data_AF-A0A7K3DAP6-F1
#
_entry.id   AF-A0A7K3DAP6-F1
#
_cell.length_a   1.000
_cell.length_b   1.000
_cell.length_c   1.000
_cell.angle_alpha   90.00
_cell.angle_beta   90.00
_cell.angle_gamma   90.00
#
_symmetry.space_group_name_H-M   'P 1'
#
loop_
_entity.id
_entity.type
_entity.pdbx_description
1 polymer ?
#
loop_
_entity_poly.entity_id
_entity_poly.type
_entity_poly.pdbx_seq_one_letter_code
_entity_poly.pdbx_strand_id
1 'polypeptide(L)'
;TEQNSAAPTSWTARLARLSAADRDRALSDLVREQIATVLAHPAPETLELGRAFQELGFDSLTALELRNRLSTATGIRLPATLIFDHPSPTALVRHLRSHLPDTDTSTSPAALAPAPRATATADDPIAIVGMACHYPGGVTSPEQLWRLVATGTDAIGPFPEDRGWDTAALFDPDPDQVGHSYTREGGFLYDAARFDAGFFGISPREAA
;
A
#
# COMPACT_ATOMS: atom_id res chain seq x y z
N THR A 1 -5.86 30.12 -43.39
CA THR A 1 -4.44 29.71 -43.26
C THR A 1 -4.15 29.57 -41.79
N GLU A 2 -4.38 28.37 -41.25
CA GLU A 2 -4.30 28.08 -39.82
C GLU A 2 -2.85 27.88 -39.38
N GLN A 3 -2.54 28.45 -38.22
CA GLN A 3 -1.21 28.55 -37.65
C GLN A 3 -0.79 27.22 -37.01
N ASN A 4 0.41 26.79 -37.38
CA ASN A 4 1.14 25.62 -36.92
C ASN A 4 1.54 25.77 -35.43
N SER A 5 0.77 25.17 -34.51
CA SER A 5 1.15 25.05 -33.11
C SER A 5 2.19 23.94 -32.94
N ALA A 6 3.44 24.32 -32.73
CA ALA A 6 4.53 23.41 -32.38
C ALA A 6 4.19 22.61 -31.11
N ALA A 7 4.15 21.28 -31.23
CA ALA A 7 3.98 20.38 -30.10
C ALA A 7 5.15 20.56 -29.10
N PRO A 8 4.92 20.56 -27.78
CA PRO A 8 6.01 20.58 -26.80
C PRO A 8 6.86 19.33 -27.00
N THR A 9 8.15 19.51 -27.23
CA THR A 9 9.15 18.44 -27.24
C THR A 9 9.02 17.66 -25.93
N SER A 10 8.42 16.46 -25.99
CA SER A 10 8.15 15.66 -24.79
C SER A 10 9.40 15.51 -23.93
N TRP A 11 9.26 15.71 -22.62
CA TRP A 11 10.35 15.60 -21.66
C TRP A 11 11.06 14.24 -21.74
N THR A 12 10.31 13.19 -22.06
CA THR A 12 10.83 11.85 -22.39
C THR A 12 11.78 11.86 -23.59
N ALA A 13 11.45 12.57 -24.68
CA ALA A 13 12.35 12.73 -25.84
C ALA A 13 13.60 13.57 -25.52
N ARG A 14 13.53 14.47 -24.53
CA ARG A 14 14.71 15.20 -24.03
C ARG A 14 15.63 14.29 -23.24
N LEU A 15 15.10 13.47 -22.33
CA LEU A 15 15.89 12.52 -21.54
C LEU A 15 16.47 11.38 -22.38
N ALA A 16 15.76 10.91 -23.41
CA ALA A 16 16.24 9.86 -24.30
C ALA A 16 17.57 10.21 -25.02
N ARG A 17 17.89 11.51 -25.16
CA ARG A 17 19.14 12.01 -25.77
C ARG A 17 20.31 12.16 -24.80
N LEU A 18 20.08 11.96 -23.50
CA LEU A 18 21.12 12.05 -22.47
C LEU A 18 21.78 10.69 -22.23
N SER A 19 23.00 10.69 -21.68
CA SER A 19 23.64 9.47 -21.17
C SER A 19 22.85 8.91 -19.97
N ALA A 20 22.99 7.62 -19.63
CA ALA A 20 22.30 7.03 -18.48
C ALA A 20 22.56 7.80 -17.17
N ALA A 21 23.80 8.24 -16.93
CA ALA A 21 24.18 9.01 -15.75
C ALA A 21 23.57 10.42 -15.74
N ASP A 22 23.49 11.08 -16.91
CA ASP A 22 22.88 12.40 -17.03
C ASP A 22 21.36 12.35 -16.95
N ARG A 23 20.74 11.24 -17.37
CA ARG A 23 19.30 10.98 -17.17
C ARG A 23 18.96 10.86 -15.69
N ASP A 24 19.73 10.08 -14.93
CA ASP A 24 19.50 9.91 -13.49
C ASP A 24 19.66 11.22 -12.72
N ARG A 25 20.66 12.03 -13.09
CA ARG A 25 20.85 13.36 -12.52
C ARG A 25 19.65 14.26 -12.83
N ALA A 26 19.25 14.37 -14.10
CA ALA A 26 18.11 15.19 -14.51
C ALA A 26 16.78 14.76 -13.87
N LEU A 27 16.56 13.46 -13.68
CA LEU A 27 15.40 12.91 -12.98
C LEU A 27 15.42 13.29 -11.50
N SER A 28 16.57 13.13 -10.84
CA SER A 28 16.74 13.45 -9.43
C SER A 28 16.56 14.95 -9.17
N ASP A 29 17.09 15.79 -10.06
CA ASP A 29 16.96 17.24 -10.00
C ASP A 29 15.51 17.67 -10.17
N LEU A 30 14.78 17.08 -11.12
CA LEU A 30 13.35 17.35 -11.30
C LEU A 30 12.55 17.00 -10.04
N VAL A 31 12.74 15.79 -9.50
CA VAL A 31 12.00 15.34 -8.31
C VAL A 31 12.32 16.26 -7.12
N ARG A 32 13.59 16.62 -6.93
CA ARG A 32 14.04 17.55 -5.89
C ARG A 32 13.39 18.93 -6.02
N GLU A 33 13.35 19.48 -7.24
CA GLU A 33 12.73 20.78 -7.52
C GLU A 33 11.23 20.77 -7.24
N GLN A 34 10.52 19.71 -7.65
CA GLN A 34 9.09 19.60 -7.39
C GLN A 34 8.78 19.44 -5.91
N ILE A 35 9.59 18.66 -5.17
CA ILE A 35 9.47 18.53 -3.72
C ILE A 35 9.69 19.87 -3.02
N ALA A 36 10.78 20.58 -3.36
CA ALA A 36 11.08 21.87 -2.76
C ALA A 36 9.96 22.89 -3.01
N THR A 37 9.36 22.86 -4.20
CA THR A 37 8.24 23.76 -4.52
C THR A 37 6.99 23.44 -3.70
N VAL A 38 6.61 22.16 -3.60
CA VAL A 38 5.41 21.74 -2.86
C VAL A 38 5.55 22.02 -1.36
N LEU A 39 6.74 21.80 -0.80
CA LEU A 39 7.02 22.05 0.61
C LEU A 39 7.38 23.51 0.92
N ALA A 40 7.38 24.40 -0.09
CA ALA A 40 7.90 25.76 0.02
C ALA A 40 9.30 25.83 0.67
N HIS A 41 10.13 24.81 0.43
CA HIS A 41 11.43 24.66 1.06
C HIS A 41 12.45 25.60 0.37
N PRO A 42 13.13 26.49 1.11
CA PRO A 42 13.97 27.53 0.51
C PRO A 42 15.30 27.04 -0.10
N ALA A 43 15.65 25.76 0.05
CA ALA A 43 16.93 25.18 -0.34
C ALA A 43 16.75 23.74 -0.84
N PRO A 44 16.48 23.53 -2.14
CA PRO A 44 16.28 22.19 -2.72
C PRO A 44 17.48 21.25 -2.51
N GLU A 45 18.70 21.79 -2.46
CA GLU A 45 19.96 21.07 -2.27
C GLU A 45 20.10 20.38 -0.91
N THR A 46 19.41 20.87 0.13
CA THR A 46 19.48 20.26 1.48
C THR A 46 18.51 19.10 1.67
N LEU A 47 17.65 18.81 0.69
CA LEU A 47 16.68 17.70 0.78
C LEU A 47 17.39 16.34 0.73
N GLU A 48 17.17 15.53 1.77
CA GLU A 48 17.63 14.14 1.83
C GLU A 48 16.68 13.24 1.03
N LEU A 49 17.07 12.90 -0.21
CA LEU A 49 16.25 12.08 -1.13
C LEU A 49 16.01 10.64 -0.65
N GLY A 50 16.73 10.19 0.38
CA GLY A 50 16.58 8.86 0.98
C GLY A 50 15.53 8.79 2.09
N ARG A 51 15.07 9.92 2.63
CA ARG A 51 14.06 9.93 3.70
C ARG A 51 12.66 9.68 3.17
N ALA A 52 11.81 9.16 4.05
CA ALA A 52 10.41 8.96 3.73
C ALA A 52 9.71 10.31 3.50
N PHE A 53 8.76 10.36 2.57
CA PHE A 53 7.97 11.57 2.31
C PHE A 53 7.26 12.10 3.56
N GLN A 54 6.80 11.22 4.44
CA GLN A 54 6.17 11.58 5.71
C GLN A 54 7.13 12.37 6.64
N GLU A 55 8.39 11.96 6.70
CA GLU A 55 9.43 12.65 7.48
C GLU A 55 9.82 14.00 6.88
N LEU A 56 9.61 14.18 5.57
CA LEU A 56 9.82 15.44 4.87
C LEU A 56 8.61 16.39 4.98
N GLY A 57 7.54 15.98 5.67
CA GLY A 57 6.35 16.80 5.89
C GLY A 57 5.27 16.68 4.80
N PHE A 58 5.26 15.60 4.03
CA PHE A 58 4.16 15.34 3.10
C PHE A 58 2.91 14.83 3.81
N ASP A 59 1.78 15.41 3.43
CA ASP A 59 0.41 15.00 3.76
C ASP A 59 -0.36 14.58 2.49
N SER A 60 -1.66 14.29 2.64
CA SER A 60 -2.52 13.87 1.53
C SER A 60 -2.67 14.91 0.42
N LEU A 61 -2.59 16.21 0.74
CA LEU A 61 -2.81 17.30 -0.23
C LEU A 61 -1.53 17.62 -1.01
N THR A 62 -0.42 17.72 -0.32
CA THR A 62 0.92 17.89 -0.89
C THR A 62 1.35 16.68 -1.74
N ALA A 63 0.94 15.46 -1.36
CA ALA A 63 1.12 14.27 -2.19
C ALA A 63 0.41 14.37 -3.54
N LEU A 64 -0.83 14.85 -3.55
CA LEU A 64 -1.61 15.04 -4.77
C LEU A 64 -1.04 16.18 -5.62
N GLU A 65 -0.58 17.26 -4.99
CA GLU A 65 0.08 18.36 -5.68
C GLU A 65 1.37 17.91 -6.37
N LEU A 66 2.27 17.23 -5.66
CA LEU A 66 3.51 16.68 -6.24
C LEU A 66 3.21 15.76 -7.42
N ARG A 67 2.22 14.89 -7.30
CA ARG A 67 1.77 14.01 -8.39
C ARG A 67 1.29 14.81 -9.61
N ASN A 68 0.50 15.86 -9.42
CA ASN A 68 -0.01 16.68 -10.51
C ASN A 68 1.12 17.44 -11.22
N ARG A 69 2.06 17.99 -10.44
CA ARG A 69 3.23 18.71 -10.96
C ARG A 69 4.16 17.79 -11.75
N LEU A 70 4.47 16.60 -11.23
CA LEU A 70 5.27 15.62 -11.94
C LEU A 70 4.58 15.12 -13.21
N SER A 71 3.26 14.88 -13.16
CA SER A 71 2.49 14.48 -14.35
C SER A 71 2.56 15.57 -15.44
N THR A 72 2.50 16.84 -15.03
CA THR A 72 2.58 18.00 -15.93
C THR A 72 3.98 18.15 -16.52
N ALA A 73 5.02 18.04 -15.70
CA ALA A 73 6.41 18.22 -16.12
C ALA A 73 6.92 17.10 -17.03
N THR A 74 6.48 15.86 -16.77
CA THR A 74 6.96 14.67 -17.49
C THR A 74 6.05 14.24 -18.64
N GLY A 75 4.77 14.63 -18.60
CA GLY A 75 3.73 14.11 -19.50
C GLY A 75 3.30 12.68 -19.17
N ILE A 76 3.78 12.09 -18.07
CA ILE A 76 3.45 10.72 -17.64
C ILE A 76 2.17 10.76 -16.80
N ARG A 77 1.25 9.84 -17.06
CA ARG A 77 0.06 9.67 -16.23
C ARG A 77 0.42 8.91 -14.95
N LEU A 78 0.63 9.63 -13.86
CA LEU A 78 0.95 9.04 -12.56
C LEU A 78 -0.33 8.70 -11.76
N PRO A 79 -0.38 7.58 -11.02
CA PRO A 79 -1.54 7.22 -10.19
C PRO A 79 -1.64 8.14 -8.96
N ALA A 80 -2.83 8.21 -8.34
CA ALA A 80 -3.02 8.99 -7.11
C ALA A 80 -2.31 8.37 -5.88
N THR A 81 -2.00 7.08 -5.94
CA THR A 81 -1.30 6.31 -4.89
C THR A 81 0.22 6.46 -4.94
N LEU A 82 0.76 7.28 -5.84
CA LEU A 82 2.19 7.37 -6.17
C LEU A 82 3.13 7.46 -4.96
N ILE A 83 2.80 8.31 -3.99
CA ILE A 83 3.62 8.54 -2.79
C ILE A 83 3.58 7.34 -1.83
N PHE A 84 2.49 6.58 -1.82
CA PHE A 84 2.37 5.36 -1.02
C PHE A 84 3.12 4.19 -1.67
N ASP A 85 3.02 4.06 -3.00
CA ASP A 85 3.73 3.01 -3.75
C ASP A 85 5.25 3.24 -3.76
N HIS A 86 5.67 4.51 -3.65
CA HIS A 86 7.06 4.95 -3.69
C HIS A 86 7.35 5.93 -2.55
N PRO A 87 7.57 5.43 -1.31
CA PRO A 87 7.55 6.24 -0.10
C PRO A 87 8.78 7.13 0.11
N SER A 88 9.73 7.17 -0.83
CA SER A 88 10.89 8.07 -0.80
C SER A 88 11.16 8.71 -2.16
N PRO A 89 11.79 9.90 -2.20
CA PRO A 89 12.19 10.54 -3.45
C PRO A 89 13.07 9.65 -4.33
N THR A 90 14.00 8.87 -3.76
CA THR A 90 14.80 7.89 -4.52
C THR A 90 13.94 6.78 -5.14
N ALA A 91 12.94 6.26 -4.42
CA ALA A 91 12.01 5.28 -4.98
C ALA A 91 11.18 5.88 -6.13
N LEU A 92 10.77 7.14 -5.99
CA LEU A 92 10.02 7.87 -7.01
C LEU A 92 10.86 8.12 -8.28
N VAL A 93 12.14 8.50 -8.14
CA VAL A 93 13.08 8.64 -9.27
C VAL A 93 13.21 7.32 -10.02
N ARG A 94 13.36 6.20 -9.31
CA ARG A 94 13.43 4.86 -9.92
C ARG A 94 12.15 4.52 -10.69
N HIS A 95 10.99 4.83 -10.12
CA HIS A 95 9.71 4.63 -10.80
C HIS A 95 9.64 5.45 -12.09
N LEU A 96 9.96 6.75 -12.04
CA LEU A 96 9.96 7.62 -13.22
C LEU A 96 10.95 7.14 -14.30
N ARG A 97 12.10 6.59 -13.90
CA ARG A 97 13.06 5.98 -14.83
C ARG A 97 12.45 4.81 -15.60
N SER A 98 11.64 3.97 -14.94
CA SER A 98 11.03 2.79 -15.59
C SER A 98 10.01 3.15 -16.69
N HIS A 99 9.54 4.39 -16.74
CA HIS A 99 8.66 4.89 -17.79
C HIS A 99 9.41 5.48 -19.00
N LEU A 100 10.74 5.55 -18.95
CA LEU A 100 11.56 5.98 -20.08
C LEU A 100 11.96 4.77 -20.93
N PRO A 101 11.97 4.90 -22.27
CA PRO A 101 12.47 3.84 -23.13
C PRO A 101 13.95 3.57 -22.85
N ASP A 102 14.30 2.30 -22.63
CA ASP A 102 15.69 1.86 -22.48
C ASP A 102 16.44 2.10 -23.80
N THR A 103 17.26 3.15 -23.83
CA THR A 103 18.16 3.42 -24.96
C THR A 103 19.51 2.70 -24.86
N ASP A 104 19.76 1.94 -23.80
CA ASP A 104 20.97 1.13 -23.64
C ASP A 104 20.67 -0.36 -23.82
N THR A 105 20.85 -0.84 -25.05
CA THR A 105 21.01 -2.26 -25.35
C THR A 105 22.30 -2.79 -24.74
N SER A 106 22.21 -3.42 -23.58
CA SER A 106 23.08 -4.54 -23.19
C SER A 106 22.39 -5.42 -22.16
N THR A 107 21.87 -6.54 -22.68
CA THR A 107 21.54 -7.79 -21.99
C THR A 107 20.83 -7.66 -20.64
N SER A 108 19.54 -7.34 -20.70
CA SER A 108 18.57 -7.71 -19.67
C SER A 108 17.68 -8.80 -20.28
N PRO A 109 17.38 -9.92 -19.59
CA PRO A 109 16.47 -10.92 -20.13
C PRO A 109 15.17 -10.22 -20.47
N ALA A 110 14.77 -10.32 -21.74
CA ALA A 110 13.65 -9.59 -22.33
C ALA A 110 12.55 -9.38 -21.30
N ALA A 111 12.41 -8.14 -20.84
CA ALA A 111 11.26 -7.74 -20.06
C ALA A 111 10.06 -8.10 -20.91
N LEU A 112 9.30 -9.11 -20.47
CA LEU A 112 8.07 -9.51 -21.11
C LEU A 112 7.26 -8.22 -21.27
N ALA A 113 7.05 -7.78 -22.51
CA ALA A 113 6.18 -6.66 -22.77
C ALA A 113 4.88 -6.92 -21.98
N PRO A 114 4.36 -5.94 -21.22
CA PRO A 114 3.15 -6.16 -20.44
C PRO A 114 2.11 -6.71 -21.39
N ALA A 115 1.65 -7.94 -21.12
CA ALA A 115 0.68 -8.61 -21.96
C ALA A 115 -0.51 -7.67 -22.17
N PRO A 116 -1.10 -7.63 -23.38
CA PRO A 116 -2.29 -6.81 -23.60
C PRO A 116 -3.29 -7.14 -22.50
N ARG A 117 -3.71 -6.12 -21.74
CA ARG A 117 -4.72 -6.31 -20.70
C ARG A 117 -5.96 -6.85 -21.38
N ALA A 118 -6.26 -8.11 -21.11
CA ALA A 118 -7.54 -8.68 -21.49
C ALA A 118 -8.63 -7.81 -20.85
N THR A 119 -9.61 -7.42 -21.65
CA THR A 119 -10.83 -6.81 -21.12
C THR A 119 -11.59 -7.90 -20.37
N ALA A 120 -11.64 -7.80 -19.04
CA ALA A 120 -12.43 -8.71 -18.22
C ALA A 120 -13.89 -8.66 -18.70
N THR A 121 -14.45 -9.85 -18.96
CA THR A 121 -15.87 -10.01 -19.26
C THR A 121 -16.63 -10.35 -17.98
N ALA A 122 -17.96 -10.26 -18.00
CA ALA A 122 -18.77 -10.67 -16.86
C ALA A 122 -18.56 -12.16 -16.49
N ASP A 123 -18.13 -12.98 -17.45
CA ASP A 123 -17.89 -14.42 -17.30
C ASP A 123 -16.41 -14.76 -17.03
N ASP A 124 -15.56 -13.76 -16.75
CA ASP A 124 -14.14 -14.00 -16.48
C ASP A 124 -13.94 -14.66 -15.09
N PRO A 125 -13.38 -15.89 -15.03
CA PRO A 125 -13.25 -16.61 -13.76
C PRO A 125 -12.26 -15.93 -12.80
N ILE A 126 -12.64 -15.84 -11.52
CA ILE A 126 -11.78 -15.31 -10.47
C ILE A 126 -10.92 -16.44 -9.88
N ALA A 127 -9.60 -16.32 -10.01
CA ALA A 127 -8.66 -17.24 -9.38
C ALA A 127 -8.45 -16.88 -7.91
N ILE A 128 -8.65 -17.87 -7.02
CA ILE A 128 -8.25 -17.77 -5.61
C ILE A 128 -6.80 -18.23 -5.52
N VAL A 129 -5.88 -17.29 -5.29
CA VAL A 129 -4.42 -17.54 -5.30
C VAL A 129 -3.81 -17.72 -3.91
N GLY A 130 -4.57 -17.46 -2.85
CA GLY A 130 -4.12 -17.61 -1.47
C GLY A 130 -5.27 -17.52 -0.47
N MET A 131 -5.05 -18.07 0.73
CA MET A 131 -6.00 -18.07 1.84
C MET A 131 -5.25 -17.90 3.16
N ALA A 132 -5.84 -17.16 4.11
CA ALA A 132 -5.38 -17.05 5.49
C ALA A 132 -6.60 -16.84 6.38
N CYS A 133 -6.56 -17.35 7.62
CA CYS A 133 -7.71 -17.25 8.51
C CYS A 133 -7.35 -17.41 9.98
N HIS A 134 -8.18 -16.82 10.85
CA HIS A 134 -8.21 -17.09 12.28
C HIS A 134 -9.65 -17.47 12.67
N TYR A 135 -9.83 -18.61 13.35
CA TYR A 135 -11.13 -19.11 13.81
C TYR A 135 -11.07 -19.56 15.28
N PRO A 136 -12.23 -19.73 15.95
CA PRO A 136 -12.30 -20.31 17.29
C PRO A 136 -11.60 -21.67 17.38
N GLY A 137 -11.20 -22.06 18.59
CA GLY A 137 -10.46 -23.31 18.82
C GLY A 137 -8.97 -23.22 18.46
N GLY A 138 -8.42 -22.00 18.35
CA GLY A 138 -6.99 -21.77 18.11
C GLY A 138 -6.54 -22.05 16.67
N VAL A 139 -7.47 -21.97 15.71
CA VAL A 139 -7.18 -22.14 14.30
C VAL A 139 -6.59 -20.86 13.74
N THR A 140 -5.38 -20.94 13.19
CA THR A 140 -4.61 -19.83 12.61
C THR A 140 -4.17 -20.09 11.16
N SER A 141 -4.69 -21.17 10.54
CA SER A 141 -4.38 -21.53 9.14
C SER A 141 -5.51 -22.32 8.47
N PRO A 142 -5.63 -22.28 7.12
CA PRO A 142 -6.60 -23.07 6.37
C PRO A 142 -6.48 -24.58 6.64
N GLU A 143 -5.26 -25.10 6.85
CA GLU A 143 -5.02 -26.51 7.14
C GLU A 143 -5.57 -26.91 8.52
N GLN A 144 -5.47 -26.01 9.50
CA GLN A 144 -6.06 -26.23 10.82
C GLN A 144 -7.58 -26.12 10.78
N LEU A 145 -8.15 -25.21 9.98
CA LEU A 145 -9.59 -25.17 9.73
C LEU A 145 -10.07 -26.49 9.14
N TRP A 146 -9.39 -26.98 8.11
CA TRP A 146 -9.72 -28.26 7.49
C TRP A 146 -9.70 -29.40 8.51
N ARG A 147 -8.68 -29.44 9.36
CA ARG A 147 -8.59 -30.45 10.42
C ARG A 147 -9.79 -30.37 11.37
N LEU A 148 -10.12 -29.18 11.88
CA LEU A 148 -11.25 -28.96 12.78
C LEU A 148 -12.56 -29.48 12.18
N VAL A 149 -12.83 -29.14 10.91
CA VAL A 149 -14.03 -29.59 10.20
C VAL A 149 -14.01 -31.10 9.97
N ALA A 150 -12.88 -31.64 9.51
CA ALA A 150 -12.72 -33.06 9.22
C ALA A 150 -12.84 -33.95 10.47
N THR A 151 -12.41 -33.45 11.63
CA THR A 151 -12.53 -34.15 12.92
C THR A 151 -13.86 -33.88 13.62
N GLY A 152 -14.68 -32.94 13.13
CA GLY A 152 -15.93 -32.53 13.76
C GLY A 152 -15.72 -31.91 15.14
N THR A 153 -14.58 -31.24 15.36
CA THR A 153 -14.23 -30.66 16.65
C THR A 153 -15.11 -29.44 16.94
N ASP A 154 -15.74 -29.43 18.11
CA ASP A 154 -16.44 -28.26 18.64
C ASP A 154 -15.43 -27.23 19.15
N ALA A 155 -15.57 -25.99 18.70
CA ALA A 155 -14.71 -24.87 19.05
C ALA A 155 -15.42 -23.80 19.87
N ILE A 156 -16.61 -24.12 20.39
CA ILE A 156 -17.30 -23.33 21.41
C ILE A 156 -16.56 -23.49 22.74
N GLY A 157 -16.31 -22.36 23.39
CA GLY A 157 -15.62 -22.31 24.68
C GLY A 157 -16.14 -21.17 25.54
N PRO A 158 -15.62 -21.04 26.78
CA PRO A 158 -16.04 -20.00 27.70
C PRO A 158 -15.71 -18.61 27.17
N PHE A 159 -16.43 -17.59 27.66
CA PHE A 159 -16.12 -16.19 27.37
C PHE A 159 -14.67 -15.86 27.78
N PRO A 160 -13.92 -15.07 26.97
CA PRO A 160 -12.56 -14.69 27.33
C PRO A 160 -12.52 -13.78 28.56
N GLU A 161 -11.55 -14.01 29.44
CA GLU A 161 -11.37 -13.23 30.69
C GLU A 161 -10.57 -11.94 30.48
N ASP A 162 -9.99 -11.74 29.29
CA ASP A 162 -9.04 -10.68 28.95
C ASP A 162 -9.68 -9.50 28.19
N ARG A 163 -11.01 -9.45 28.11
CA ARG A 163 -11.75 -8.39 27.38
C ARG A 163 -12.25 -7.26 28.26
N GLY A 164 -11.96 -7.32 29.56
CA GLY A 164 -12.46 -6.35 30.54
C GLY A 164 -13.97 -6.48 30.80
N TRP A 165 -14.56 -7.63 30.46
CA TRP A 165 -15.96 -7.93 30.73
C TRP A 165 -16.11 -8.54 32.12
N ASP A 166 -17.12 -8.12 32.86
CA ASP A 166 -17.56 -8.83 34.06
C ASP A 166 -18.43 -10.02 33.63
N THR A 167 -17.78 -11.12 33.24
CA THR A 167 -18.44 -12.33 32.75
C THR A 167 -19.33 -12.99 33.80
N ALA A 168 -19.06 -12.77 35.09
CA ALA A 168 -19.88 -13.25 36.18
C ALA A 168 -21.19 -12.45 36.28
N ALA A 169 -21.12 -11.11 36.22
CA ALA A 169 -22.30 -10.25 36.24
C ALA A 169 -23.10 -10.31 34.93
N LEU A 170 -22.46 -10.64 33.80
CA LEU A 170 -23.13 -10.74 32.51
C LEU A 170 -24.14 -11.90 32.44
N PHE A 171 -23.98 -12.95 33.24
CA PHE A 171 -24.83 -14.12 33.15
C PHE A 171 -26.13 -13.99 33.95
N ASP A 172 -27.26 -14.21 33.30
CA ASP A 172 -28.56 -14.39 33.94
C ASP A 172 -29.29 -15.58 33.30
N PRO A 173 -29.77 -16.59 34.06
CA PRO A 173 -30.49 -17.72 33.49
C PRO A 173 -31.84 -17.35 32.86
N ASP A 174 -32.40 -16.16 33.14
CA ASP A 174 -33.61 -15.65 32.50
C ASP A 174 -33.29 -15.07 31.10
N PRO A 175 -33.78 -15.69 30.01
CA PRO A 175 -33.53 -15.20 28.65
C PRO A 175 -34.21 -13.85 28.36
N ASP A 176 -35.22 -13.45 29.14
CA ASP A 176 -35.94 -12.20 28.97
C ASP A 176 -35.29 -11.02 29.74
N GLN A 177 -34.30 -11.31 30.58
CA GLN A 177 -33.59 -10.30 31.36
C GLN A 177 -32.70 -9.42 30.47
N VAL A 178 -33.08 -8.14 30.37
CA VAL A 178 -32.39 -7.17 29.51
C VAL A 178 -30.98 -6.87 30.03
N GLY A 179 -30.00 -6.89 29.12
CA GLY A 179 -28.61 -6.54 29.42
C GLY A 179 -27.75 -7.70 29.94
N HIS A 180 -28.32 -8.90 30.04
CA HIS A 180 -27.63 -10.12 30.45
C HIS A 180 -27.62 -11.16 29.33
N SER A 181 -26.81 -12.20 29.51
CA SER A 181 -26.74 -13.37 28.65
C SER A 181 -27.10 -14.63 29.42
N TYR A 182 -27.94 -15.49 28.85
CA TYR A 182 -28.28 -16.79 29.42
C TYR A 182 -27.29 -17.91 29.04
N THR A 183 -26.21 -17.58 28.32
CA THR A 183 -25.10 -18.48 28.01
C THR A 183 -23.78 -17.89 28.49
N ARG A 184 -22.79 -18.75 28.74
CA ARG A 184 -21.40 -18.37 29.06
C ARG A 184 -20.40 -18.84 28.02
N GLU A 185 -20.90 -19.36 26.90
CA GLU A 185 -20.08 -20.03 25.90
C GLU A 185 -20.34 -19.46 24.50
N GLY A 186 -19.29 -19.46 23.68
CA GLY A 186 -19.32 -18.97 22.30
C GLY A 186 -18.02 -19.29 21.55
N GLY A 187 -17.98 -18.97 20.26
CA GLY A 187 -16.78 -19.11 19.45
C GLY A 187 -15.92 -17.85 19.52
N PHE A 188 -14.76 -17.91 20.19
CA PHE A 188 -13.89 -16.75 20.37
C PHE A 188 -12.48 -16.94 19.80
N LEU A 189 -11.92 -15.84 19.31
CA LEU A 189 -10.48 -15.72 19.08
C LEU A 189 -9.82 -15.25 20.38
N TYR A 190 -9.31 -16.17 21.19
CA TYR A 190 -8.68 -15.83 22.47
C TYR A 190 -7.47 -14.89 22.29
N ASP A 191 -6.66 -15.12 21.26
CA ASP A 191 -5.48 -14.30 20.96
C ASP A 191 -5.77 -13.04 20.13
N ALA A 192 -7.02 -12.53 20.07
CA ALA A 192 -7.35 -11.42 19.16
C ALA A 192 -6.64 -10.10 19.47
N ALA A 193 -6.11 -9.94 20.69
CA ALA A 193 -5.33 -8.76 21.06
C ALA A 193 -3.88 -8.79 20.51
N ARG A 194 -3.42 -9.92 19.95
CA ARG A 194 -2.06 -10.02 19.40
C ARG A 194 -1.95 -9.28 18.07
N PHE A 195 -1.01 -8.34 18.02
CA PHE A 195 -0.74 -7.55 16.83
C PHE A 195 0.75 -7.17 16.76
N ASP A 196 1.39 -7.37 15.60
CA ASP A 196 2.78 -6.99 15.37
C ASP A 196 2.86 -5.54 14.86
N ALA A 197 2.76 -4.59 15.80
CA ALA A 197 2.79 -3.17 15.47
C ALA A 197 4.10 -2.74 14.78
N GLY A 198 5.24 -3.33 15.17
CA GLY A 198 6.55 -3.01 14.62
C GLY A 198 6.68 -3.35 13.14
N PHE A 199 6.16 -4.52 12.75
CA PHE A 199 6.11 -4.92 11.34
C PHE A 199 5.32 -3.94 10.47
N PHE A 200 4.23 -3.39 10.99
CA PHE A 200 3.40 -2.41 10.29
C PHE A 200 3.83 -0.95 10.49
N GLY A 201 4.91 -0.69 11.23
CA GLY A 201 5.38 0.68 11.53
C GLY A 201 4.44 1.48 12.43
N ILE A 202 3.56 0.80 13.18
CA ILE A 202 2.60 1.41 14.10
C ILE A 202 3.26 1.57 15.48
N SER A 203 3.07 2.74 16.10
CA SER A 203 3.63 2.98 17.43
C SER A 203 2.90 2.16 18.51
N PRO A 204 3.56 1.73 19.61
CA PRO A 204 2.90 0.98 20.68
C PRO A 204 1.68 1.71 21.29
N ARG A 205 1.68 3.04 21.27
CA ARG A 205 0.55 3.85 21.76
C ARG A 205 -0.66 3.82 20.83
N GLU A 206 -0.43 3.65 19.54
CA GLU A 206 -1.50 3.56 18.52
C GLU A 206 -2.07 2.13 18.43
N ALA A 207 -1.28 1.12 18.78
CA ALA A 207 -1.71 -0.28 18.79
C ALA A 207 -2.42 -0.72 20.08
N ALA A 208 -2.34 0.08 21.16
CA ALA A 208 -2.91 -0.22 22.49
C ALA A 208 -4.32 0.36 22.65
#